data_AF-A0A5D2H3M9-F1
#
_entry.id   AF-A0A5D2H3M9-F1
#
_cell.length_a   1.000
_cell.length_b   1.000
_cell.length_c   1.000
_cell.angle_alpha   90.00
_cell.angle_beta   90.00
_cell.angle_gamma   90.00
#
_symmetry.space_group_name_H-M   'P 1'
#
loop_
_entity.id
_entity.type
_entity.pdbx_description
1 polymer ?
#
loop_
_entity_poly.entity_id
_entity_poly.type
_entity_poly.pdbx_seq_one_letter_code
_entity_poly.pdbx_strand_id
1 'polypeptide(L)' 'MKLLLVFPLLSLFFFCSASCEVIKALSGQPANVGFKQYSGYILVQPQHGRALFYYFVEADSANPLANPLTL' A
#
# COMPACT_ATOMS: atom_id res chain seq x y z
N MET A 1 -33.27 -23.10 -24.02
CA MET A 1 -31.79 -23.16 -24.16
C MET A 1 -31.31 -21.76 -24.49
N LYS A 2 -30.27 -21.30 -23.77
CA LYS A 2 -29.37 -20.17 -24.11
C LYS A 2 -30.04 -18.77 -23.97
N LEU A 3 -29.44 -17.76 -23.36
CA LEU A 3 -28.13 -17.59 -22.75
C LEU A 3 -28.16 -16.26 -21.97
N LEU A 4 -27.59 -16.31 -20.77
CA LEU A 4 -26.92 -15.25 -20.01
C LEU A 4 -27.63 -13.92 -19.70
N LEU A 5 -27.98 -13.80 -18.41
CA LEU A 5 -27.29 -12.90 -17.48
C LEU A 5 -26.51 -11.76 -18.14
N VAL A 6 -27.18 -10.63 -18.31
CA VAL A 6 -26.55 -9.31 -18.37
C VAL A 6 -26.09 -8.97 -16.94
N PHE A 7 -25.08 -9.70 -16.45
CA PHE A 7 -24.23 -9.18 -15.38
C PHE A 7 -23.66 -7.87 -15.93
N PRO A 8 -23.84 -6.73 -15.26
CA PRO A 8 -23.41 -5.46 -15.83
C PRO A 8 -21.91 -5.59 -16.10
N LEU A 9 -21.52 -5.40 -17.36
CA LEU A 9 -20.14 -5.42 -17.86
C LEU A 9 -19.25 -4.31 -17.22
N LEU A 10 -19.72 -3.70 -16.13
CA LEU A 10 -19.15 -2.53 -15.48
C LEU A 10 -18.67 -2.81 -14.03
N SER A 11 -18.92 -3.99 -13.45
CA SER A 11 -18.50 -4.25 -12.05
C SER A 11 -17.09 -4.84 -11.89
N LEU A 12 -16.29 -4.98 -12.95
CA LEU A 12 -14.96 -5.60 -12.86
C LEU A 12 -13.81 -4.62 -12.57
N PHE A 13 -14.10 -3.41 -12.08
CA PHE A 13 -13.09 -2.43 -11.66
C PHE A 13 -13.08 -2.23 -10.14
N PHE A 14 -13.16 -3.29 -9.34
CA PHE A 14 -12.60 -3.23 -7.98
C PHE A 14 -11.13 -3.63 -8.05
N PHE A 15 -10.34 -2.79 -8.70
CA PHE A 15 -8.89 -2.84 -8.57
C PHE A 15 -8.57 -2.68 -7.08
N CYS A 16 -7.77 -3.59 -6.54
CA CYS A 16 -7.18 -3.45 -5.22
C CYS A 16 -6.43 -2.11 -5.20
N SER A 17 -7.03 -1.09 -4.59
CA SER A 17 -6.40 0.21 -4.42
C SER A 17 -5.42 0.07 -3.26
N ALA A 18 -4.15 -0.19 -3.57
CA ALA A 18 -3.09 -0.03 -2.59
C ALA A 18 -2.81 1.48 -2.47
N SER A 19 -3.36 2.11 -1.44
CA SER A 19 -2.96 3.49 -1.11
C SER A 19 -1.57 3.41 -0.49
N CYS A 20 -0.56 3.77 -1.27
CA CYS A 20 0.80 3.97 -0.76
C CYS A 20 0.92 5.44 -0.36
N GLU A 21 0.94 5.72 0.94
CA GLU A 21 1.04 7.08 1.46
C GLU A 21 2.44 7.36 1.99
N VAL A 22 3.09 8.36 1.39
CA VAL A 22 4.36 8.90 1.88
C VAL A 22 4.08 9.71 3.14
N ILE A 23 4.74 9.38 4.24
CA ILE A 23 4.70 10.18 5.45
C ILE A 23 5.75 11.28 5.35
N LYS A 24 5.31 12.54 5.33
CA LYS A 24 6.20 13.70 5.27
C LYS A 24 6.96 13.93 6.58
N ALA A 25 6.29 13.76 7.71
CA ALA A 25 6.87 13.87 9.05
C ALA A 25 5.95 13.21 10.08
N LEU A 26 6.53 12.63 11.14
CA LEU A 26 5.81 12.15 12.31
C LEU A 26 5.89 13.15 13.46
N SER A 27 4.88 13.13 14.34
CA SER A 27 4.90 13.93 15.56
C SER A 27 6.07 13.49 16.45
N GLY A 28 6.93 14.43 16.83
CA GLY A 28 8.15 14.16 17.61
C GLY A 28 9.34 13.61 16.79
N GLN A 29 9.22 13.50 15.47
CA GLN A 29 10.34 13.11 14.61
C GLN A 29 11.44 14.19 14.64
N PRO A 30 12.73 13.81 14.81
CA PRO A 30 13.84 14.75 14.69
C PRO A 30 13.85 15.45 13.32
N ALA A 31 14.36 16.68 13.26
CA ALA A 31 14.29 17.50 12.04
C ALA A 31 15.13 16.97 10.86
N ASN A 32 16.05 16.03 11.09
CA ASN A 32 17.09 15.63 10.13
C ASN A 32 17.03 14.15 9.75
N VAL A 33 15.84 13.62 9.49
CA VAL A 33 15.69 12.24 9.01
C VAL A 33 15.84 12.21 7.49
N GLY A 34 16.86 11.51 6.98
CA GLY A 34 17.21 11.47 5.55
C GLY A 34 16.48 10.41 4.73
N PHE A 35 15.87 9.42 5.38
CA PHE A 35 15.17 8.32 4.72
C PHE A 35 13.69 8.64 4.49
N LYS A 36 13.11 8.03 3.44
CA LYS A 36 11.67 8.08 3.20
C LYS A 36 10.96 7.03 4.03
N GLN A 37 9.74 7.34 4.43
CA GLN A 37 8.90 6.42 5.18
C GLN A 37 7.48 6.45 4.62
N TYR A 38 6.83 5.30 4.69
CA TYR A 38 5.56 5.01 4.04
C TYR A 38 4.66 4.28 5.02
N SER A 39 3.37 4.54 4.95
CA SER A 39 2.38 3.71 5.64
C SER A 39 1.13 3.55 4.80
N GLY A 40 0.32 2.58 5.19
CA GLY A 40 -0.97 2.39 4.56
C GLY A 40 -1.60 1.07 4.94
N TYR A 41 -2.62 0.71 4.17
CA TYR A 41 -3.36 -0.52 4.34
C TYR A 41 -3.27 -1.36 3.07
N ILE A 42 -3.00 -2.64 3.24
CA ILE A 42 -3.04 -3.65 2.17
C ILE A 42 -4.32 -4.45 2.36
N LEU A 43 -5.23 -4.39 1.39
CA LEU A 43 -6.43 -5.22 1.38
C LEU A 43 -6.04 -6.68 1.15
N VAL A 44 -6.23 -7.52 2.16
CA VAL A 44 -5.90 -8.96 2.09
C VAL A 44 -7.12 -9.83 1.82
N GLN A 45 -8.31 -9.42 2.26
CA GLN A 45 -9.56 -10.08 1.88
C GLN A 45 -10.68 -9.05 1.69
N PRO A 46 -10.78 -8.45 0.49
CA PRO A 46 -11.74 -7.39 0.19
C PRO A 46 -13.19 -7.79 0.48
N GLN A 47 -13.58 -9.03 0.15
CA GLN A 47 -14.94 -9.52 0.34
C GLN A 47 -15.36 -9.60 1.81
N HIS A 48 -14.39 -9.59 2.73
CA HIS A 48 -14.63 -9.63 4.18
C HIS A 48 -14.08 -8.37 4.87
N GLY A 49 -13.77 -7.32 4.10
CA GLY A 49 -13.26 -6.05 4.61
C GLY A 49 -11.93 -6.15 5.37
N ARG A 50 -11.11 -7.19 5.13
CA ARG A 50 -9.86 -7.35 5.87
C ARG A 50 -8.71 -6.62 5.19
N ALA A 51 -8.03 -5.80 5.99
CA ALA A 51 -6.84 -5.07 5.59
C ALA A 51 -5.73 -5.24 6.65
N LEU A 52 -4.48 -5.24 6.22
CA LEU A 52 -3.31 -5.18 7.11
C LEU A 52 -2.70 -3.78 7.02
N PHE A 53 -2.43 -3.20 8.18
CA PHE A 53 -1.63 -1.99 8.27
C PHE A 53 -0.15 -2.31 8.06
N TYR A 54 0.58 -1.44 7.37
CA TYR A 54 2.05 -1.50 7.28
C TYR A 54 2.68 -0.14 7.56
N TYR A 55 3.91 -0.19 8.04
CA TYR A 55 4.82 0.95 8.15
C TYR A 55 6.18 0.50 7.62
N PHE A 56 6.68 1.20 6.59
CA PHE A 56 7.92 0.87 5.90
C PHE A 56 8.85 2.09 5.90
N VAL A 57 10.13 1.85 6.17
CA VAL A 57 11.19 2.86 6.10
C VAL A 57 12.23 2.39 5.09
N GLU A 58 12.63 3.29 4.18
CA GLU A 58 13.77 3.02 3.30
C GLU A 58 15.06 2.95 4.10
N ALA A 59 16.06 2.24 3.57
CA ALA A 59 17.39 2.22 4.18
C ALA A 59 18.01 3.63 4.20
N ASP A 60 18.61 4.02 5.32
CA ASP A 60 19.36 5.27 5.43
C ASP A 60 20.73 5.13 4.75
N SER A 61 20.75 5.38 3.45
CA SER A 61 21.89 5.14 2.57
C SER A 61 21.83 6.07 1.35
N ALA A 62 22.99 6.35 0.74
CA ALA A 62 23.06 7.08 -0.52
C ALA A 62 22.34 6.35 -1.68
N ASN A 63 22.20 5.02 -1.59
CA ASN A 63 21.43 4.22 -2.54
C ASN A 63 20.54 3.20 -1.81
N PRO A 64 19.35 3.60 -1.33
CA PRO A 64 18.47 2.71 -0.56
C PRO A 64 18.01 1.49 -1.35
N LEU A 65 17.93 1.59 -2.68
CA LEU A 65 17.50 0.49 -3.56
C LEU A 65 18.52 -0.65 -3.68
N ALA A 66 19.78 -0.40 -3.29
CA ALA A 66 20.81 -1.44 -3.25
C ALA A 66 20.79 -2.26 -1.95
N ASN A 67 20.02 -1.83 -0.95
CA ASN A 67 19.92 -2.51 0.33
C ASN A 67 18.79 -3.56 0.29
N PRO A 68 18.94 -4.69 0.99
CA PRO A 68 17.91 -5.72 1.02
C PRO A 68 16.65 -5.25 1.77
N LEU A 69 15.52 -5.85 1.43
CA LEU A 69 14.26 -5.68 2.16
C LEU A 69 14.21 -6.67 3.35
N THR A 70 13.79 -6.19 4.50
CA THR A 70 13.47 -7.00 5.69
C THR A 70 12.01 -6.79 6.08
N LEU A 71 11.36 -7.86 6.56
CA LEU A 71 9.96 -7.87 6.99
C LEU A 71 9.87 -7.97 8.51
#